data_AF-A0A382FLY2-F1
#
_entry.id   AF-A0A382FLY2-F1
#
_cell.length_a   1.000
_cell.length_b   1.000
_cell.length_c   1.000
_cell.angle_alpha   90.00
_cell.angle_beta   90.00
_cell.angle_gamma   90.00
#
_symmetry.space_group_name_H-M   'P 1'
#
loop_
_entity.id
_entity.type
_entity.pdbx_description
1 polymer ?
#
loop_
_entity_poly.entity_id
_entity_poly.type
_entity_poly.pdbx_seq_one_letter_code
_entity_poly.pdbx_strand_id
1 'polypeptide(L)' 'MIGINCWKPSPRYVDPEKLAVIVHAIAGRVETVALFVNENPLQVNRLMEQYPLDTAQLHGD' A
#
# COMPACT_ATOMS: atom_id res chain seq x y z
N MET A 1 -12.48 -1.79 -5.38
CA MET A 1 -11.07 -1.51 -5.07
C MET A 1 -10.97 -0.48 -3.95
N ILE A 2 -9.92 -0.55 -3.13
CA ILE A 2 -9.57 0.47 -2.14
C ILE A 2 -8.11 0.90 -2.35
N GLY A 3 -7.88 2.21 -2.38
CA GLY A 3 -6.54 2.77 -2.50
C GLY A 3 -5.92 3.02 -1.12
N ILE A 4 -4.70 2.56 -0.92
CA ILE A 4 -3.92 2.72 0.31
C ILE A 4 -2.69 3.55 -0.03
N ASN A 5 -2.56 4.71 0.60
CA ASN A 5 -1.50 5.64 0.28
C ASN A 5 -0.26 5.37 1.15
N CYS A 6 0.81 4.87 0.55
CA CYS A 6 2.07 4.57 1.21
C CYS A 6 3.08 5.72 1.16
N TRP A 7 2.68 6.91 0.69
CA TRP A 7 3.55 8.08 0.58
C TRP A 7 3.39 9.05 1.76
N LYS A 8 4.42 9.12 2.61
CA LYS A 8 4.43 9.88 3.88
C LYS A 8 3.97 11.35 3.80
N PRO A 9 4.33 12.14 2.77
CA PRO A 9 3.89 13.53 2.65
C PRO A 9 2.39 13.71 2.38
N SER A 10 1.68 12.65 1.99
CA SER A 10 0.24 12.71 1.76
C SER A 10 -0.53 12.88 3.08
N PRO A 11 -1.57 13.73 3.15
CA PRO A 11 -2.45 13.79 4.32
C PRO A 11 -3.25 12.49 4.52
N ARG A 12 -3.27 11.62 3.51
CA ARG A 12 -3.93 10.30 3.53
C ARG A 12 -2.95 9.16 3.76
N TYR A 13 -1.70 9.45 4.17
CA TYR A 13 -0.69 8.44 4.41
C TYR A 13 -1.18 7.40 5.43
N VAL A 14 -1.01 6.13 5.07
CA VAL A 14 -1.27 4.98 5.94
C VAL A 14 0.07 4.40 6.35
N ASP A 15 0.36 4.46 7.64
CA ASP A 15 1.53 3.82 8.21
C ASP A 15 1.42 2.28 8.20
N PRO A 16 2.55 1.54 8.30
CA PRO A 16 2.54 0.08 8.18
C PRO A 16 1.73 -0.66 9.25
N GLU A 17 1.52 -0.08 10.44
CA GLU A 17 0.71 -0.70 11.49
C GLU A 17 -0.78 -0.62 11.12
N LYS A 18 -1.26 0.55 10.69
CA LYS A 18 -2.63 0.70 10.18
C LYS A 18 -2.87 -0.08 8.89
N LEU A 19 -1.87 -0.16 8.02
CA LEU A 19 -1.92 -0.97 6.80
C LEU A 19 -2.29 -2.42 7.16
N ALA A 20 -1.60 -3.01 8.14
CA ALA A 20 -1.85 -4.37 8.61
C ALA A 20 -3.31 -4.57 9.06
N VAL A 21 -3.84 -3.63 9.85
CA VAL A 21 -5.22 -3.67 10.34
C VAL A 21 -6.21 -3.61 9.19
N ILE A 22 -6.00 -2.71 8.23
CA ILE A 22 -6.88 -2.51 7.07
C ILE A 22 -6.92 -3.77 6.20
N VAL A 23 -5.76 -4.28 5.78
CA VAL A 23 -5.69 -5.44 4.88
C VAL A 23 -6.21 -6.71 5.54
N HIS A 24 -5.99 -6.88 6.85
CA HIS A 24 -6.57 -7.98 7.61
C HIS A 24 -8.09 -7.89 7.71
N ALA A 25 -8.64 -6.69 7.95
CA ALA A 25 -10.08 -6.49 8.00
C ALA A 25 -10.76 -6.74 6.64
N ILE A 26 -10.11 -6.32 5.55
CA ILE A 26 -10.58 -6.56 4.17
C ILE A 26 -10.65 -8.06 3.88
N ALA A 27 -9.65 -8.83 4.30
CA ALA A 27 -9.56 -10.28 4.11
C ALA A 27 -9.82 -10.72 2.66
N GLY A 28 -9.23 -10.01 1.69
CA GLY A 28 -9.37 -10.30 0.26
C GLY A 28 -10.76 -10.08 -0.35
N ARG A 29 -11.73 -9.51 0.39
CA ARG A 29 -13.09 -9.26 -0.12
C ARG A 29 -13.15 -8.17 -1.18
N VAL A 30 -12.17 -7.28 -1.19
CA VAL A 30 -12.03 -6.21 -2.19
C VAL A 30 -10.57 -6.08 -2.58
N GLU A 31 -10.32 -5.75 -3.84
CA GLU A 31 -8.98 -5.46 -4.35
C GLU A 31 -8.36 -4.26 -3.63
N THR A 32 -7.09 -4.41 -3.24
CA THR A 32 -6.25 -3.43 -2.58
C THR A 32 -5.18 -2.88 -3.51
N VAL A 33 -5.08 -1.55 -3.56
CA VAL A 33 -4.08 -0.86 -4.40
C VAL A 33 -3.17 -0.04 -3.49
N ALA A 34 -1.89 -0.41 -3.40
CA ALA A 34 -0.89 0.35 -2.65
C ALA A 34 -0.23 1.41 -3.55
N LEU A 35 -0.39 2.68 -3.21
CA LEU A 35 0.14 3.81 -3.96
C LEU A 35 1.50 4.23 -3.40
N PHE A 36 2.49 4.28 -4.28
CA PHE A 36 3.86 4.69 -3.98
C PHE A 36 4.24 5.91 -4.82
N VAL A 37 5.04 6.81 -4.25
CA VAL A 37 5.60 7.96 -4.99
C VAL A 37 7.11 7.98 -4.89
N ASN A 38 7.77 7.76 -6.04
CA ASN A 38 9.24 7.71 -6.18
C ASN A 38 9.94 6.82 -5.10
N GLU A 39 9.27 5.74 -4.70
CA GLU A 39 9.79 4.82 -3.67
C GLU A 39 10.81 3.85 -4.26
N ASN A 40 11.76 3.39 -3.45
CA ASN A 40 12.73 2.40 -3.88
C ASN A 40 12.01 1.08 -4.30
N PRO A 41 12.30 0.49 -5.48
CA PRO A 41 11.67 -0.76 -5.92
C PRO A 41 11.81 -1.93 -4.92
N LEU A 42 12.94 -2.03 -4.21
CA LEU A 42 13.12 -3.04 -3.17
C LEU A 42 12.19 -2.82 -1.98
N GLN A 43 11.88 -1.56 -1.66
CA GLN A 43 10.95 -1.21 -0.60
C GLN A 43 9.49 -1.46 -1.02
N VAL A 44 9.15 -1.18 -2.28
CA VAL A 44 7.85 -1.54 -2.86
C VAL A 44 7.63 -3.04 -2.80
N ASN A 45 8.57 -3.84 -3.31
CA ASN A 45 8.49 -5.30 -3.29
C ASN A 45 8.36 -5.83 -1.87
N ARG A 46 9.16 -5.32 -0.93
CA ARG A 46 9.07 -5.71 0.48
C ARG A 46 7.68 -5.47 1.06
N LEU A 47 7.07 -4.31 0.79
CA LEU A 47 5.72 -4.00 1.28
C LEU A 47 4.66 -4.90 0.63
N MET A 48 4.75 -5.14 -0.68
CA MET A 48 3.83 -6.01 -1.40
C MET A 48 3.95 -7.49 -0.97
N GLU A 49 5.13 -7.95 -0.57
CA GLU A 49 5.34 -9.31 -0.06
C GLU A 49 4.94 -9.46 1.42
N GLN A 50 5.15 -8.41 2.22
CA GLN A 50 4.88 -8.42 3.66
C GLN A 50 3.38 -8.35 3.98
N TYR A 51 2.59 -7.72 3.12
CA TYR A 51 1.15 -7.52 3.32
C TYR A 51 0.37 -8.13 2.15
N PRO A 52 -0.84 -8.66 2.36
CA PRO A 52 -1.69 -9.20 1.29
C PRO A 52 -2.28 -8.05 0.45
N LEU A 53 -1.43 -7.42 -0.36
CA LEU A 53 -1.75 -6.33 -1.27
C LEU A 53 -1.83 -6.88 -2.70
N ASP A 54 -2.82 -6.46 -3.47
CA ASP A 54 -3.07 -7.02 -4.80
C ASP A 54 -2.28 -6.28 -5.88
N THR A 55 -2.31 -4.95 -5.84
CA THR A 55 -1.77 -4.11 -6.91
C THR A 55 -0.86 -3.02 -6.35
N ALA A 56 0.34 -2.87 -6.92
CA ALA A 56 1.20 -1.72 -6.68
C ALA A 56 0.93 -0.63 -7.74
N GLN A 57 0.50 0.55 -7.29
CA GLN A 57 0.38 1.73 -8.13
C GLN A 57 1.62 2.61 -7.95
N LEU A 58 2.44 2.68 -9.00
CA LEU A 58 3.61 3.54 -9.05
C LEU A 58 3.19 4.89 -9.64
N HIS A 59 3.31 5.96 -8.86
CA HIS A 59 2.99 7.32 -9.28
C HIS A 59 4.23 8.20 -9.10
N GLY A 60 4.57 9.04 -10.07
CA GLY A 60 5.83 9.80 -10.03
C GLY A 60 6.38 10.04 -11.42
N ASP A 61 7.66 10.42 -11.46
CA ASP A 61 8.43 10.60 -12.70
C ASP A 61 9.28 9.35 -13.00
#